data_AF-A0A5W6S7Y0-F1
#
_entry.id   AF-A0A5W6S7Y0-F1
#
_cell.length_a   1.000
_cell.length_b   1.000
_cell.length_c   1.000
_cell.angle_alpha   90.00
_cell.angle_beta   90.00
_cell.angle_gamma   90.00
#
_symmetry.space_group_name_H-M   'P 1'
#
loop_
_entity.id
_entity.type
_entity.pdbx_description
1 polymer ?
#
loop_
_entity_poly.entity_id
_entity_poly.type
_entity_poly.pdbx_seq_one_letter_code
_entity_poly.pdbx_strand_id
1 'polypeptide(L)'
;MSKRLWLVVFILASLAFFSVFAVYFLWFKACLDFHLSKSPEVWGQFGDFVGGVLNPILSFITVVILIITTIYQQKQYENSEKRELNKRFDDRFYGMISYQRDLAANFKLALPGGSDADVKDVITYVEDVFFNTNDHSYINSQGFKETIFPVVRAFYILIKMIDESSEDEVSANIASKYYEWVINLSDYHFLRLVFFCSFYYDNISSFTYIRSNKNIISSLTTMGWDVYIYEINKRKQQLGIA
;
A
#
# COMPACT_ATOMS: atom_id res chain seq x y z
N MET A 1 7.81 -20.41 -11.52
CA MET A 1 8.00 -21.88 -11.43
C MET A 1 9.44 -22.19 -11.80
N SER A 2 10.18 -22.95 -11.00
CA SER A 2 11.61 -23.18 -11.29
C SER A 2 11.74 -24.13 -12.49
N LYS A 3 12.64 -23.84 -13.43
CA LYS A 3 12.97 -24.72 -14.57
C LYS A 3 13.30 -26.16 -14.12
N ARG A 4 13.79 -26.29 -12.88
CA ARG A 4 14.12 -27.56 -12.22
C ARG A 4 12.90 -28.46 -12.01
N LEU A 5 11.72 -27.93 -11.69
CA LEU A 5 10.52 -28.73 -11.47
C LEU A 5 10.07 -29.43 -12.76
N TRP A 6 10.01 -28.68 -13.87
CA TRP A 6 9.66 -29.24 -15.18
C TRP A 6 10.69 -30.26 -15.68
N LEU A 7 11.98 -30.04 -15.41
CA LEU A 7 13.02 -31.01 -15.71
C LEU A 7 12.84 -32.32 -14.93
N VAL A 8 12.54 -32.24 -13.63
CA VAL A 8 12.31 -33.44 -12.79
C VAL A 8 11.08 -34.21 -13.28
N VAL A 9 9.98 -33.51 -13.59
CA VAL A 9 8.77 -34.13 -14.14
C VAL A 9 9.05 -34.85 -15.46
N PHE A 10 9.79 -34.20 -16.38
CA PHE A 10 10.16 -34.79 -17.66
C PHE A 10 11.01 -36.05 -17.49
N ILE A 11 11.98 -36.02 -16.56
CA ILE A 11 12.82 -37.18 -16.24
C ILE A 11 11.98 -38.32 -15.67
N LEU A 12 11.08 -38.06 -14.73
CA LEU A 12 10.21 -39.07 -14.12
C LEU A 12 9.27 -39.72 -15.15
N ALA A 13 8.64 -38.92 -16.01
CA ALA A 13 7.78 -39.42 -17.08
C ALA A 13 8.56 -40.27 -18.09
N SER A 14 9.76 -39.82 -18.49
CA SER A 14 10.65 -40.57 -19.38
C SER A 14 11.10 -41.90 -18.75
N LEU A 15 11.48 -41.86 -17.46
CA LEU A 15 11.90 -43.06 -16.73
C LEU A 15 10.75 -44.07 -16.61
N ALA A 16 9.53 -43.61 -16.31
CA ALA A 16 8.34 -44.47 -16.26
C ALA A 16 8.04 -45.08 -17.63
N PHE A 17 8.18 -44.32 -18.71
CA PHE A 17 8.03 -44.84 -20.07
C PHE A 17 9.04 -45.94 -20.36
N PHE A 18 10.35 -45.65 -20.23
CA PHE A 18 11.40 -46.62 -20.55
C PHE A 18 11.44 -47.83 -19.63
N SER A 19 11.02 -47.70 -18.37
CA SER A 19 11.00 -48.82 -17.41
C SER A 19 10.00 -49.90 -17.81
N VAL A 20 8.83 -49.53 -18.35
CA VAL A 20 7.84 -50.51 -18.84
C VAL A 20 8.41 -51.36 -19.99
N PHE A 21 9.08 -50.72 -20.95
CA PHE A 21 9.75 -51.44 -22.04
C PHE A 21 10.94 -52.29 -21.55
N ALA A 22 11.73 -51.77 -20.61
CA ALA A 22 12.88 -52.46 -20.05
C ALA A 22 12.47 -53.72 -19.26
N VAL A 23 11.46 -53.62 -18.39
CA VAL A 23 10.94 -54.75 -17.60
C VAL A 23 10.36 -55.82 -18.53
N TYR A 24 9.60 -55.41 -19.55
CA TYR A 24 9.06 -56.33 -20.54
C TYR A 24 10.19 -57.09 -21.28
N PHE A 25 11.19 -56.38 -21.77
CA PHE A 25 12.30 -57.00 -22.52
C PHE A 25 13.14 -57.93 -21.65
N LEU A 26 13.44 -57.53 -20.41
CA LEU A 26 14.19 -58.35 -19.45
C LEU A 26 13.42 -59.64 -19.09
N TRP A 27 12.11 -59.54 -18.87
CA TRP A 27 11.31 -60.70 -18.48
C TRP A 27 11.12 -61.68 -19.64
N PHE A 28 10.65 -61.21 -20.80
CA PHE A 28 10.24 -62.10 -21.89
C PHE A 28 11.37 -62.55 -22.80
N LYS A 29 12.39 -61.69 -23.03
CA LYS A 29 13.51 -62.04 -23.90
C LYS A 29 14.68 -62.64 -23.11
N ALA A 30 15.11 -62.00 -22.02
CA ALA A 30 16.31 -62.44 -21.30
C ALA A 30 16.05 -63.61 -20.34
N CYS A 31 14.86 -63.72 -19.76
CA CYS A 31 14.55 -64.76 -18.78
C CYS A 31 13.78 -65.96 -19.36
N LEU A 32 13.00 -65.76 -20.41
CA LEU A 32 12.10 -66.77 -21.00
C LEU A 32 12.46 -67.18 -22.46
N ASP A 33 13.47 -66.55 -23.06
CA ASP A 33 14.00 -66.83 -24.41
C ASP A 33 12.95 -66.78 -25.55
N PHE A 34 11.89 -65.99 -25.38
CA PHE A 34 10.85 -65.86 -26.41
C PHE A 34 11.30 -65.03 -27.63
N HIS A 35 10.84 -65.43 -28.82
CA HIS A 35 11.05 -64.70 -30.07
C HIS A 35 9.97 -63.65 -30.35
N LEU A 36 10.32 -62.62 -31.12
CA LEU A 36 9.38 -61.58 -31.53
C LEU A 36 8.28 -62.15 -32.43
N SER A 37 7.02 -61.87 -32.09
CA SER A 37 5.88 -62.29 -32.90
C SER A 37 5.81 -61.53 -34.22
N LYS A 38 5.45 -62.23 -35.30
CA LYS A 38 5.13 -61.64 -36.61
C LYS A 38 3.65 -61.28 -36.76
N SER A 39 2.78 -61.72 -35.84
CA SER A 39 1.35 -61.34 -35.87
C SER A 39 1.17 -59.92 -35.33
N PRO A 40 0.52 -59.02 -36.10
CA PRO A 40 0.15 -57.69 -35.63
C PRO A 40 -0.78 -57.69 -34.41
N GLU A 41 -1.61 -58.72 -34.21
CA GLU A 41 -2.58 -58.78 -33.11
C GLU A 41 -1.87 -58.87 -31.74
N VAL A 42 -0.74 -59.59 -31.67
CA VAL A 42 0.07 -59.71 -30.46
C VAL A 42 0.71 -58.36 -30.09
N TRP A 43 1.08 -57.56 -31.09
CA TRP A 43 1.59 -56.21 -30.88
C TRP A 43 0.50 -55.25 -30.40
N GLY A 44 -0.75 -55.44 -30.84
CA GLY A 44 -1.91 -54.74 -30.30
C GLY A 44 -2.10 -55.00 -28.80
N GLN A 45 -2.11 -56.28 -28.40
CA GLN A 45 -2.23 -56.67 -26.99
C GLN A 45 -1.08 -56.17 -26.12
N PHE A 46 0.15 -56.13 -26.65
CA PHE A 46 1.28 -55.51 -25.98
C PHE A 46 1.08 -54.01 -25.78
N GLY A 47 0.62 -53.31 -26.82
CA GLY A 47 0.25 -51.89 -26.73
C GLY A 47 -0.80 -51.63 -25.65
N ASP A 48 -1.80 -52.50 -25.53
CA ASP A 48 -2.84 -52.42 -24.50
C ASP A 48 -2.26 -52.60 -23.09
N PHE A 49 -1.33 -53.53 -22.89
CA PHE A 49 -0.63 -53.69 -21.60
C PHE A 49 0.20 -52.45 -21.24
N VAL A 50 1.02 -51.97 -22.19
CA VAL A 50 1.86 -50.78 -22.00
C VAL A 50 1.01 -49.56 -21.70
N GLY A 51 -0.05 -49.34 -22.47
CA GLY A 51 -1.01 -48.26 -22.24
C GLY A 51 -1.76 -48.41 -20.91
N GLY A 52 -2.16 -49.63 -20.55
CA GLY A 52 -2.85 -49.93 -19.29
C GLY A 52 -2.02 -49.63 -18.04
N VAL A 53 -0.69 -49.73 -18.12
CA VAL A 53 0.23 -49.39 -17.02
C VAL A 53 0.66 -47.92 -17.08
N LEU A 54 1.04 -47.41 -18.25
CA LEU A 54 1.54 -46.04 -18.39
C LEU A 54 0.45 -44.99 -18.19
N ASN A 55 -0.78 -45.24 -18.67
CA ASN A 55 -1.84 -44.23 -18.59
C ASN A 55 -2.20 -43.86 -17.15
N PRO A 56 -2.40 -44.81 -16.21
CA PRO A 56 -2.61 -44.47 -14.79
C PRO A 56 -1.42 -43.70 -14.17
N ILE A 57 -0.18 -44.09 -14.48
CA ILE A 57 1.03 -43.43 -13.95
C ILE A 57 1.12 -41.98 -14.46
N LEU A 58 0.97 -41.78 -15.77
CA LEU A 58 1.00 -40.45 -16.39
C LEU A 58 -0.18 -39.59 -15.92
N SER A 59 -1.36 -40.18 -15.74
CA SER A 59 -2.54 -39.50 -15.20
C SER A 59 -2.30 -39.04 -13.76
N PHE A 60 -1.71 -39.89 -12.92
CA PHE A 60 -1.36 -39.52 -11.54
C PHE A 60 -0.31 -38.39 -11.51
N ILE A 61 0.74 -38.48 -12.33
CA ILE A 61 1.73 -37.41 -12.48
C ILE A 61 1.06 -36.11 -12.90
N THR A 62 0.11 -36.16 -13.84
CA THR A 62 -0.68 -35.01 -14.29
C THR A 62 -1.46 -34.37 -13.16
N VAL A 63 -2.16 -35.17 -12.34
CA VAL A 63 -2.89 -34.68 -11.17
C VAL A 63 -1.95 -33.99 -10.18
N VAL A 64 -0.78 -34.58 -9.89
CA VAL A 64 0.23 -33.97 -9.00
C VAL A 64 0.73 -32.63 -9.55
N ILE A 65 1.03 -32.55 -10.85
CA ILE A 65 1.44 -31.30 -11.51
C ILE A 65 0.36 -30.23 -11.37
N LEU A 66 -0.90 -30.59 -11.60
CA LEU A 66 -2.03 -29.67 -11.46
C LEU A 66 -2.13 -29.14 -10.04
N ILE A 67 -2.05 -30.01 -9.02
CA ILE A 67 -2.07 -29.59 -7.60
C ILE A 67 -0.94 -28.60 -7.30
N ILE A 68 0.30 -28.93 -7.68
CA ILE A 68 1.46 -28.05 -7.46
C ILE A 68 1.28 -26.71 -8.17
N THR A 69 0.78 -26.74 -9.41
CA THR A 69 0.54 -25.55 -10.22
C THR A 69 -0.51 -24.65 -9.57
N THR A 70 -1.63 -25.22 -9.11
CA THR A 70 -2.69 -24.48 -8.42
C THR A 70 -2.20 -23.82 -7.15
N ILE A 71 -1.43 -24.52 -6.31
CA ILE A 71 -0.85 -23.95 -5.08
C ILE A 71 0.09 -22.77 -5.43
N TYR A 72 0.93 -22.95 -6.45
CA TYR A 72 1.83 -21.87 -6.89
C TYR A 72 1.06 -20.67 -7.44
N GLN A 73 -0.01 -20.91 -8.23
CA GLN A 73 -0.88 -19.87 -8.76
C GLN A 73 -1.58 -19.10 -7.65
N GLN A 74 -2.13 -19.79 -6.63
CA GLN A 74 -2.74 -19.15 -5.46
C GLN A 74 -1.75 -18.21 -4.75
N LYS A 75 -0.53 -18.69 -4.48
CA LYS A 75 0.51 -17.85 -3.85
C LYS A 75 0.91 -16.65 -4.71
N GLN A 76 0.96 -16.81 -6.04
CA GLN A 76 1.22 -15.68 -6.94
C GLN A 76 0.07 -14.69 -6.95
N TYR A 77 -1.17 -15.18 -6.92
CA TYR A 77 -2.37 -14.36 -6.84
C TYR A 77 -2.40 -13.52 -5.56
N GLU A 78 -2.19 -14.13 -4.40
CA GLU A 78 -2.10 -13.41 -3.11
C GLU A 78 -1.02 -12.32 -3.11
N ASN A 79 0.16 -12.62 -3.67
CA ASN A 79 1.23 -11.63 -3.77
C ASN A 79 0.88 -10.51 -4.76
N SER A 80 0.19 -10.83 -5.84
CA SER A 80 -0.27 -9.86 -6.83
C SER A 80 -1.35 -8.95 -6.24
N GLU A 81 -2.28 -9.51 -5.48
CA GLU A 81 -3.34 -8.79 -4.79
C GLU A 81 -2.75 -7.81 -3.76
N LYS A 82 -1.80 -8.25 -2.93
CA LYS A 82 -1.08 -7.36 -2.00
C LYS A 82 -0.35 -6.22 -2.72
N ARG A 83 0.28 -6.50 -3.86
CA ARG A 83 0.96 -5.46 -4.66
C ARG A 83 -0.04 -4.45 -5.24
N GLU A 84 -1.18 -4.93 -5.70
CA GLU A 84 -2.24 -4.09 -6.26
C GLU A 84 -2.87 -3.21 -5.17
N LEU A 85 -3.13 -3.74 -3.97
CA LEU A 85 -3.61 -2.96 -2.83
C LEU A 85 -2.63 -1.84 -2.47
N ASN A 86 -1.34 -2.16 -2.34
CA ASN A 86 -0.30 -1.15 -2.07
C ASN A 86 -0.26 -0.08 -3.17
N LYS A 87 -0.33 -0.48 -4.44
CA LYS A 87 -0.33 0.47 -5.56
C LYS A 87 -1.56 1.37 -5.55
N ARG A 88 -2.75 0.83 -5.28
CA ARG A 88 -3.99 1.62 -5.14
C ARG A 88 -3.90 2.60 -3.98
N PHE A 89 -3.24 2.21 -2.89
CA PHE A 89 -2.98 3.11 -1.79
C PHE A 89 -2.01 4.23 -2.21
N ASP A 90 -0.89 3.91 -2.86
CA ASP A 90 0.05 4.90 -3.39
C ASP A 90 -0.65 5.90 -4.33
N ASP A 91 -1.43 5.40 -5.30
CA ASP A 91 -2.14 6.24 -6.26
C ASP A 91 -3.14 7.18 -5.55
N ARG A 92 -3.90 6.65 -4.56
CA ARG A 92 -4.78 7.48 -3.71
C ARG A 92 -4.00 8.52 -2.92
N PHE A 93 -2.88 8.13 -2.32
CA PHE A 93 -2.01 9.00 -1.52
C PHE A 93 -1.48 10.17 -2.33
N TYR A 94 -0.85 9.89 -3.49
CA TYR A 94 -0.34 10.95 -4.36
C TYR A 94 -1.45 11.82 -4.93
N GLY A 95 -2.61 11.24 -5.24
CA GLY A 95 -3.81 11.98 -5.65
C GLY A 95 -4.28 12.97 -4.57
N MET A 96 -4.28 12.56 -3.30
CA MET A 96 -4.64 13.43 -2.17
C MET A 96 -3.60 14.52 -1.92
N ILE A 97 -2.30 14.21 -2.07
CA ILE A 97 -1.23 15.23 -2.02
C ILE A 97 -1.41 16.26 -3.12
N SER A 98 -1.71 15.85 -4.36
CA SER A 98 -1.99 16.81 -5.44
C SER A 98 -3.23 17.65 -5.16
N TYR A 99 -4.31 17.03 -4.67
CA TYR A 99 -5.54 17.75 -4.31
C TYR A 99 -5.28 18.81 -3.23
N GLN A 100 -4.51 18.46 -2.19
CA GLN A 100 -4.09 19.40 -1.15
C GLN A 100 -3.26 20.55 -1.73
N ARG A 101 -2.31 20.25 -2.62
CA ARG A 101 -1.47 21.27 -3.28
C ARG A 101 -2.31 22.22 -4.13
N ASP A 102 -3.26 21.69 -4.89
CA ASP A 102 -4.15 22.49 -5.74
C ASP A 102 -5.09 23.36 -4.90
N LEU A 103 -5.61 22.85 -3.79
CA LEU A 103 -6.38 23.64 -2.83
C LEU A 103 -5.54 24.78 -2.25
N ALA A 104 -4.31 24.50 -1.83
CA ALA A 104 -3.42 25.51 -1.28
C ALA A 104 -3.03 26.57 -2.32
N ALA A 105 -2.78 26.16 -3.57
CA ALA A 105 -2.41 27.06 -4.66
C ALA A 105 -3.55 28.00 -5.07
N ASN A 106 -4.78 27.50 -5.07
CA ASN A 106 -5.97 28.26 -5.44
C ASN A 106 -6.64 28.98 -4.26
N PHE A 107 -6.11 28.82 -3.05
CA PHE A 107 -6.65 29.47 -1.86
C PHE A 107 -6.48 30.99 -1.93
N LYS A 108 -7.58 31.69 -1.61
CA LYS A 108 -7.64 33.15 -1.53
C LYS A 108 -8.49 33.58 -0.34
N LEU A 109 -8.00 34.56 0.40
CA LEU A 109 -8.69 35.17 1.53
C LEU A 109 -8.45 36.68 1.53
N ALA A 110 -9.49 37.48 1.66
CA ALA A 110 -9.37 38.93 1.80
C ALA A 110 -8.93 39.31 3.22
N LEU A 111 -7.67 39.70 3.39
CA LEU A 111 -7.14 40.21 4.67
C LEU A 111 -7.58 41.65 4.93
N PRO A 112 -7.61 42.11 6.20
CA PRO A 112 -8.01 43.47 6.54
C PRO A 112 -7.10 44.50 5.84
N GLY A 113 -7.71 45.39 5.04
CA GLY A 113 -7.00 46.47 4.34
C GLY A 113 -6.21 46.05 3.10
N GLY A 114 -6.41 44.85 2.55
CA GLY A 114 -5.64 44.33 1.43
C GLY A 114 -6.46 43.68 0.31
N SER A 115 -5.74 43.18 -0.71
CA SER A 115 -6.25 42.31 -1.77
C SER A 115 -6.33 40.85 -1.32
N ASP A 116 -6.84 39.97 -2.19
CA ASP A 116 -6.85 38.52 -1.96
C ASP A 116 -5.45 37.97 -1.67
N ALA A 117 -5.28 37.44 -0.45
CA ALA A 117 -4.05 36.87 0.08
C ALA A 117 -3.98 35.36 -0.22
N ASP A 118 -2.80 34.86 -0.56
CA ASP A 118 -2.56 33.42 -0.67
C ASP A 118 -2.20 32.78 0.70
N VAL A 119 -1.89 31.49 0.71
CA VAL A 119 -1.56 30.75 1.94
C VAL A 119 -0.39 31.38 2.70
N LYS A 120 0.64 31.86 1.99
CA LYS A 120 1.84 32.45 2.59
C LYS A 120 1.49 33.79 3.24
N ASP A 121 0.75 34.63 2.54
CA ASP A 121 0.33 35.93 3.05
C ASP A 121 -0.57 35.77 4.29
N VAL A 122 -1.53 34.83 4.22
CA VAL A 122 -2.45 34.54 5.33
C VAL A 122 -1.71 34.04 6.56
N ILE A 123 -0.81 33.05 6.43
CA ILE A 123 -0.12 32.52 7.62
C ILE A 123 0.79 33.57 8.25
N THR A 124 1.46 34.39 7.44
CA THR A 124 2.31 35.49 7.93
C THR A 124 1.49 36.50 8.73
N TYR A 125 0.31 36.89 8.22
CA TYR A 125 -0.60 37.78 8.94
C TYR A 125 -1.14 37.14 10.22
N VAL A 126 -1.56 35.88 10.16
CA VAL A 126 -2.12 35.15 11.31
C VAL A 126 -1.11 35.06 12.45
N GLU A 127 0.14 34.73 12.15
CA GLU A 127 1.20 34.67 13.15
C GLU A 127 1.53 36.05 13.71
N ASP A 128 1.60 37.09 12.87
CA ASP A 128 1.84 38.46 13.34
C ASP A 128 0.74 38.90 14.33
N VAL A 129 -0.54 38.69 13.96
CA VAL A 129 -1.67 38.99 14.84
C VAL A 129 -1.60 38.18 16.14
N PHE A 130 -1.32 36.89 16.06
CA PHE A 130 -1.33 36.01 17.23
C PHE A 130 -0.17 36.28 18.20
N PHE A 131 1.05 36.47 17.69
CA PHE A 131 2.24 36.65 18.52
C PHE A 131 2.43 38.11 18.97
N ASN A 132 2.14 39.09 18.11
CA ASN A 132 2.50 40.48 18.34
C ASN A 132 1.33 41.36 18.82
N THR A 133 0.09 40.86 18.76
CA THR A 133 -1.11 41.62 19.16
C THR A 133 -1.95 40.88 20.21
N ASN A 134 -2.88 41.62 20.82
CA ASN A 134 -3.89 41.09 21.74
C ASN A 134 -5.29 41.04 21.10
N ASP A 135 -5.49 41.64 19.92
CA ASP A 135 -6.77 41.62 19.22
C ASP A 135 -6.79 40.47 18.21
N HIS A 136 -7.46 39.39 18.57
CA HIS A 136 -7.61 38.20 17.72
C HIS A 136 -9.00 38.11 17.10
N SER A 137 -9.76 39.19 17.06
CA SER A 137 -11.15 39.21 16.58
C SER A 137 -11.28 38.72 15.14
N TYR A 138 -10.39 39.18 14.25
CA TYR A 138 -10.42 38.79 12.83
C TYR A 138 -10.10 37.30 12.62
N ILE A 139 -9.00 36.78 13.20
CA ILE A 139 -8.63 35.36 13.09
C ILE A 139 -9.64 34.46 13.82
N ASN A 140 -10.46 34.99 14.73
CA ASN A 140 -11.55 34.27 15.36
C ASN A 140 -12.91 34.43 14.68
N SER A 141 -13.00 35.29 13.68
CA SER A 141 -14.24 35.53 12.93
C SER A 141 -14.70 34.26 12.22
N GLN A 142 -16.02 34.14 12.06
CA GLN A 142 -16.62 32.99 11.39
C GLN A 142 -16.16 32.89 9.92
N GLY A 143 -16.15 34.02 9.19
CA GLY A 143 -15.73 34.03 7.79
C GLY A 143 -14.26 33.61 7.59
N PHE A 144 -13.37 34.00 8.50
CA PHE A 144 -11.98 33.53 8.48
C PHE A 144 -11.92 32.01 8.64
N LYS A 145 -12.56 31.47 9.68
CA LYS A 145 -12.60 30.04 9.98
C LYS A 145 -13.21 29.21 8.84
N GLU A 146 -14.31 29.67 8.26
CA GLU A 146 -14.96 29.00 7.13
C GLU A 146 -14.06 28.94 5.89
N THR A 147 -13.25 29.97 5.67
CA THR A 147 -12.35 30.04 4.51
C THR A 147 -11.12 29.15 4.69
N ILE A 148 -10.52 29.11 5.89
CA ILE A 148 -9.35 28.24 6.16
C ILE A 148 -9.73 26.75 6.31
N PHE A 149 -10.97 26.46 6.69
CA PHE A 149 -11.37 25.10 7.06
C PHE A 149 -11.19 24.07 5.93
N PRO A 150 -11.59 24.31 4.67
CA PRO A 150 -11.38 23.36 3.58
C PRO A 150 -9.89 23.03 3.36
N VAL A 151 -9.01 24.02 3.49
CA VAL A 151 -7.56 23.88 3.28
C VAL A 151 -6.95 22.98 4.35
N VAL A 152 -7.25 23.24 5.63
CA VAL A 152 -6.75 22.42 6.75
C VAL A 152 -7.41 21.04 6.75
N ARG A 153 -8.70 20.95 6.36
CA ARG A 153 -9.44 19.69 6.25
C ARG A 153 -8.80 18.74 5.23
N ALA A 154 -8.23 19.25 4.14
CA ALA A 154 -7.55 18.39 3.15
C ALA A 154 -6.41 17.59 3.78
N PHE A 155 -5.62 18.23 4.65
CA PHE A 155 -4.55 17.57 5.41
C PHE A 155 -5.11 16.55 6.40
N TYR A 156 -6.18 16.90 7.11
CA TYR A 156 -6.87 15.96 8.00
C TYR A 156 -7.34 14.70 7.27
N ILE A 157 -7.98 14.83 6.10
CA ILE A 157 -8.48 13.69 5.33
C ILE A 157 -7.31 12.80 4.90
N LEU A 158 -6.18 13.39 4.50
CA LEU A 158 -4.99 12.65 4.15
C LEU A 158 -4.42 11.85 5.32
N ILE A 159 -4.33 12.45 6.52
CA ILE A 159 -3.91 11.74 7.74
C ILE A 159 -4.88 10.60 8.05
N LYS A 160 -6.19 10.88 8.04
CA LYS A 160 -7.23 9.89 8.34
C LYS A 160 -7.17 8.71 7.37
N MET A 161 -6.93 8.97 6.08
CA MET A 161 -6.76 7.93 5.07
C MET A 161 -5.56 7.02 5.38
N ILE A 162 -4.45 7.57 5.87
CA ILE A 162 -3.28 6.78 6.28
C ILE A 162 -3.63 5.93 7.50
N ASP A 163 -4.29 6.53 8.51
CA ASP A 163 -4.71 5.83 9.72
C ASP A 163 -5.63 4.63 9.38
N GLU A 164 -6.70 4.86 8.60
CA GLU A 164 -7.65 3.82 8.18
C GLU A 164 -6.97 2.70 7.36
N SER A 165 -5.98 3.03 6.53
CA SER A 165 -5.24 2.02 5.75
C SER A 165 -4.31 1.15 6.60
N SER A 166 -3.84 1.66 7.74
CA SER A 166 -2.93 0.96 8.64
C SER A 166 -3.62 -0.13 9.45
N GLU A 167 -4.94 -0.10 9.53
CA GLU A 167 -5.77 -1.08 10.24
C GLU A 167 -6.02 -2.34 9.39
N ASP A 168 -6.21 -2.18 8.07
CA ASP A 168 -6.74 -3.27 7.21
C ASP A 168 -5.85 -3.68 6.01
N GLU A 169 -5.03 -2.78 5.44
CA GLU A 169 -4.39 -3.00 4.13
C GLU A 169 -2.85 -2.95 4.16
N VAL A 170 -2.27 -2.20 5.10
CA VAL A 170 -0.86 -1.82 5.08
C VAL A 170 -0.22 -2.09 6.45
N SER A 171 0.85 -2.91 6.49
CA SER A 171 1.55 -3.18 7.75
C SER A 171 1.95 -1.87 8.46
N ALA A 172 1.81 -1.79 9.78
CA ALA A 172 2.12 -0.58 10.57
C ALA A 172 3.50 0.07 10.25
N ASN A 173 4.48 -0.72 9.81
CA ASN A 173 5.81 -0.27 9.41
C ASN A 173 5.87 0.50 8.08
N ILE A 174 4.82 0.40 7.26
CA ILE A 174 4.69 1.14 6.00
C ILE A 174 3.92 2.44 6.25
N ALA A 175 2.91 2.44 7.12
CA ALA A 175 2.15 3.65 7.48
C ALA A 175 3.03 4.78 8.03
N SER A 176 4.02 4.45 8.88
CA SER A 176 5.00 5.40 9.40
C SER A 176 5.69 6.24 8.31
N LYS A 177 6.06 5.61 7.19
CA LYS A 177 6.70 6.29 6.05
C LYS A 177 5.79 7.31 5.40
N TYR A 178 4.49 7.04 5.33
CA TYR A 178 3.55 7.97 4.70
C TYR A 178 3.37 9.24 5.53
N TYR A 179 3.37 9.19 6.87
CA TYR A 179 3.33 10.42 7.66
C TYR A 179 4.56 11.30 7.43
N GLU A 180 5.74 10.70 7.32
CA GLU A 180 6.96 11.43 6.96
C GLU A 180 6.82 12.06 5.57
N TRP A 181 6.29 11.31 4.59
CA TRP A 181 6.09 11.82 3.24
C TRP A 181 5.05 12.93 3.18
N VAL A 182 3.95 12.84 3.93
CA VAL A 182 2.94 13.93 4.00
C VAL A 182 3.60 15.23 4.40
N ILE A 183 4.44 15.22 5.44
CA ILE A 183 5.11 16.43 5.92
C ILE A 183 6.13 16.90 4.87
N ASN A 184 6.98 16.02 4.36
CA ASN A 184 8.05 16.41 3.43
C ASN A 184 7.55 16.85 2.03
N LEU A 185 6.39 16.36 1.59
CA LEU A 185 5.81 16.70 0.28
C LEU A 185 4.85 17.91 0.33
N SER A 186 4.49 18.36 1.53
CA SER A 186 3.63 19.52 1.74
C SER A 186 4.43 20.83 1.72
N ASP A 187 3.82 21.90 1.20
CA ASP A 187 4.44 23.23 1.23
C ASP A 187 4.62 23.72 2.68
N TYR A 188 5.72 24.43 2.92
CA TYR A 188 6.09 24.92 4.25
C TYR A 188 5.06 25.91 4.84
N HIS A 189 4.55 26.84 4.05
CA HIS A 189 3.56 27.83 4.53
C HIS A 189 2.22 27.16 4.79
N PHE A 190 1.86 26.20 3.94
CA PHE A 190 0.69 25.35 4.15
C PHE A 190 0.78 24.58 5.48
N LEU A 191 1.93 23.94 5.77
CA LEU A 191 2.11 23.22 7.03
C LEU A 191 2.02 24.15 8.25
N ARG A 192 2.64 25.34 8.19
CA ARG A 192 2.50 26.34 9.25
C ARG A 192 1.04 26.71 9.50
N LEU A 193 0.26 26.90 8.43
CA LEU A 193 -1.18 27.19 8.52
C LEU A 193 -1.93 26.02 9.16
N VAL A 194 -1.71 24.79 8.69
CA VAL A 194 -2.34 23.59 9.24
C VAL A 194 -2.04 23.43 10.73
N PHE A 195 -0.77 23.52 11.13
CA PHE A 195 -0.40 23.32 12.53
C PHE A 195 -0.84 24.50 13.39
N PHE A 196 -0.73 25.73 12.92
CA PHE A 196 -1.30 26.88 13.63
C PHE A 196 -2.78 26.63 13.93
N CYS A 197 -3.57 26.32 12.91
CA CYS A 197 -5.01 26.10 13.08
C CYS A 197 -5.30 24.91 14.00
N SER A 198 -4.53 23.82 13.86
CA SER A 198 -4.72 22.59 14.64
C SER A 198 -4.45 22.78 16.13
N PHE A 199 -3.48 23.61 16.49
CA PHE A 199 -3.11 23.87 17.89
C PHE A 199 -3.83 25.08 18.50
N TYR A 200 -4.21 26.07 17.67
CA TYR A 200 -4.90 27.26 18.12
C TYR A 200 -6.39 27.01 18.40
N TYR A 201 -7.15 26.38 17.48
CA TYR A 201 -8.60 26.23 17.63
C TYR A 201 -9.00 24.88 18.25
N ASP A 202 -9.71 24.89 19.38
CA ASP A 202 -10.08 23.65 20.12
C ASP A 202 -11.36 22.97 19.66
N ASN A 203 -12.30 23.70 19.07
CA ASN A 203 -13.67 23.23 18.81
C ASN A 203 -13.90 22.67 17.40
N ILE A 204 -12.85 22.23 16.73
CA ILE A 204 -12.93 21.68 15.38
C ILE A 204 -12.38 20.25 15.41
N SER A 205 -13.24 19.27 15.13
CA SER A 205 -12.87 17.85 15.26
C SER A 205 -11.72 17.43 14.36
N SER A 206 -11.68 17.93 13.12
CA SER A 206 -10.58 17.66 12.18
C SER A 206 -9.23 18.20 12.70
N PHE A 207 -9.25 19.36 13.33
CA PHE A 207 -8.06 20.01 13.90
C PHE A 207 -7.61 19.28 15.15
N THR A 208 -8.57 18.89 15.99
CA THR A 208 -8.32 18.04 17.16
C THR A 208 -7.70 16.71 16.77
N TYR A 209 -8.15 16.10 15.67
CA TYR A 209 -7.59 14.86 15.17
C TYR A 209 -6.12 15.02 14.77
N ILE A 210 -5.78 16.08 14.03
CA ILE A 210 -4.39 16.37 13.63
C ILE A 210 -3.48 16.51 14.86
N ARG A 211 -3.86 17.35 15.85
CA ARG A 211 -3.04 17.59 17.04
C ARG A 211 -2.90 16.38 17.98
N SER A 212 -3.86 15.45 17.95
CA SER A 212 -3.88 14.27 18.84
C SER A 212 -3.35 13.00 18.18
N ASN A 213 -3.09 13.03 16.86
CA ASN A 213 -2.52 11.90 16.14
C ASN A 213 -1.05 11.68 16.52
N LYS A 214 -0.77 10.58 17.23
CA LYS A 214 0.58 10.26 17.74
C LYS A 214 1.63 10.09 16.65
N ASN A 215 1.26 9.50 15.51
CA ASN A 215 2.19 9.25 14.41
C ASN A 215 2.64 10.56 13.76
N ILE A 216 1.70 11.50 13.58
CA ILE A 216 2.00 12.85 13.12
C ILE A 216 2.86 13.60 14.12
N ILE A 217 2.50 13.62 15.41
CA ILE A 217 3.30 14.33 16.42
C ILE A 217 4.73 13.78 16.51
N SER A 218 4.90 12.46 16.44
CA SER A 218 6.22 11.82 16.40
C SER A 218 7.03 12.25 15.17
N SER A 219 6.39 12.28 14.00
CA SER A 219 7.03 12.70 12.74
C SER A 219 7.43 14.18 12.78
N LEU A 220 6.57 15.03 13.33
CA LEU A 220 6.82 16.47 13.49
C LEU A 220 7.99 16.77 14.41
N THR A 221 8.09 16.03 15.53
CA THR A 221 9.21 16.15 16.46
C THR A 221 10.53 15.78 15.78
N THR A 222 10.52 14.73 14.96
CA THR A 222 11.71 14.29 14.20
C THR A 222 12.15 15.33 13.16
N MET A 223 11.22 16.13 12.66
CA MET A 223 11.45 17.15 11.62
C MET A 223 11.64 18.57 12.17
N GLY A 224 11.68 18.76 13.50
CA GLY A 224 11.95 20.06 14.13
C GLY A 224 10.76 21.03 14.18
N TRP A 225 9.52 20.54 14.09
CA TRP A 225 8.30 21.35 14.25
C TRP A 225 7.88 21.55 15.72
N ASP A 226 8.54 20.86 16.64
CA ASP A 226 8.30 20.91 18.08
C ASP A 226 8.45 22.33 18.65
N VAL A 227 9.45 23.09 18.20
CA VAL A 227 9.68 24.47 18.62
C VAL A 227 8.50 25.37 18.23
N TYR A 228 8.00 25.24 17.00
CA TYR A 228 6.88 26.03 16.51
C TYR A 228 5.58 25.73 17.29
N ILE A 229 5.31 24.45 17.52
CA ILE A 229 4.15 23.99 18.29
C ILE A 229 4.24 24.45 19.75
N TYR A 230 5.44 24.40 20.34
CA TYR A 230 5.69 24.86 21.70
C TYR A 230 5.37 26.35 21.86
N GLU A 231 5.84 27.21 20.97
CA GLU A 231 5.58 28.65 21.05
C GLU A 231 4.09 29.00 20.88
N ILE A 232 3.36 28.28 20.01
CA ILE A 232 1.90 28.43 19.90
C ILE A 232 1.21 28.11 21.23
N ASN A 233 1.52 26.94 21.81
CA ASN A 233 0.89 26.51 23.06
C ASN A 233 1.23 27.43 24.23
N LYS A 234 2.49 27.87 24.34
CA LYS A 234 2.95 28.82 25.35
C LYS A 234 2.23 30.16 25.25
N ARG A 235 2.11 30.72 24.04
CA ARG A 235 1.38 31.98 23.81
C ARG A 235 -0.11 31.83 24.12
N LYS A 236 -0.73 30.71 23.73
CA LYS A 236 -2.13 30.41 24.03
C LYS A 236 -2.42 30.35 25.53
N GLN A 237 -1.52 29.76 26.32
CA GLN A 237 -1.60 29.76 27.78
C GLN A 237 -1.50 31.17 28.37
N GLN A 238 -0.60 32.01 27.86
CA GLN A 238 -0.45 33.40 28.32
C GLN A 238 -1.71 34.24 28.06
N LEU A 239 -2.42 33.97 26.97
CA LEU A 239 -3.65 34.66 26.59
C LEU A 239 -4.89 34.15 27.34
N GLY A 240 -4.78 33.02 28.06
CA GLY A 240 -5.91 32.41 28.76
C GLY A 240 -6.96 31.78 27.83
N ILE A 241 -6.60 31.44 26.59
CA ILE A 241 -7.51 30.86 25.57
C ILE A 241 -7.48 29.32 25.65
N ALA A 242 -7.45 28.75 26.85
CA ALA A 242 -7.37 27.29 27.04
C ALA A 242 -8.74 26.60 26.90
#